data_AF-A0A954INZ8-F1
#
_entry.id   AF-A0A954INZ8-F1
#
_cell.length_a   1.000
_cell.length_b   1.000
_cell.length_c   1.000
_cell.angle_alpha   90.00
_cell.angle_beta   90.00
_cell.angle_gamma   90.00
#
_symmetry.space_group_name_H-M   'P 1'
#
loop_
_entity.id
_entity.type
_entity.pdbx_description
1 polymer ?
#
loop_
_entity_poly.entity_id
_entity_poly.type
_entity_poly.pdbx_seq_one_letter_code
_entity_poly.pdbx_strand_id
1 'polypeptide(L)'
;ELQAITYNEFLPALLGNGAIDAYSGYDSTVNPGIANVFSTAAYRLGHSLLSPTLQRLNADGTTAAEGNIELRNAFFNPSELAATGIDSLLQGGAAQLAQELDNQIVDDVRNFLFGPPGSGGFDLASLNIQRGRDHGLADYNQTRVDYGLAPVTSFEEISSNPDVVAALQSVYSSVDEIDVWVGM
;
A
#
# COMPACT_ATOMS: atom_id res chain seq x y z
N GLU A 1 -7.87 -12.54 -18.86
CA GLU A 1 -7.94 -13.01 -17.46
C GLU A 1 -7.53 -11.92 -16.49
N LEU A 2 -6.26 -11.52 -16.41
CA LEU A 2 -5.79 -10.48 -15.47
C LEU A 2 -6.63 -9.19 -15.48
N GLN A 3 -6.93 -8.63 -16.64
CA GLN A 3 -7.79 -7.43 -16.74
C GLN A 3 -9.19 -7.66 -16.16
N ALA A 4 -9.77 -8.84 -16.33
CA ALA A 4 -11.08 -9.15 -15.79
C ALA A 4 -11.04 -9.21 -14.26
N ILE A 5 -10.04 -9.89 -13.68
CA ILE A 5 -9.83 -9.93 -12.22
C ILE A 5 -9.61 -8.50 -11.68
N THR A 6 -8.77 -7.71 -12.35
CA THR A 6 -8.49 -6.33 -11.91
C THR A 6 -9.73 -5.45 -11.92
N TYR A 7 -10.46 -5.37 -13.03
CA TYR A 7 -11.56 -4.41 -13.19
C TYR A 7 -12.89 -4.89 -12.60
N ASN A 8 -13.14 -6.21 -12.56
CA ASN A 8 -14.42 -6.75 -12.10
C ASN A 8 -14.39 -7.27 -10.65
N GLU A 9 -13.21 -7.51 -10.07
CA GLU A 9 -13.09 -8.10 -8.72
C GLU A 9 -12.24 -7.21 -7.80
N PHE A 10 -10.97 -6.97 -8.13
CA PHE A 10 -10.03 -6.25 -7.25
C PHE A 10 -10.41 -4.78 -7.05
N LEU A 11 -10.62 -4.02 -8.13
CA LEU A 11 -10.93 -2.59 -8.00
C LEU A 11 -12.28 -2.34 -7.31
N PRO A 12 -13.37 -3.09 -7.59
CA PRO A 12 -14.59 -3.00 -6.79
C PRO A 12 -14.42 -3.35 -5.31
N ALA A 13 -13.58 -4.34 -4.98
CA ALA A 13 -13.28 -4.68 -3.60
C ALA A 13 -12.48 -3.58 -2.88
N LEU A 14 -11.59 -2.89 -3.60
CA LEU A 14 -10.74 -1.83 -3.06
C LEU A 14 -11.46 -0.48 -2.94
N LEU A 15 -12.18 -0.06 -3.99
CA LEU A 15 -12.75 1.28 -4.12
C LEU A 15 -14.26 1.32 -3.80
N GLY A 16 -14.90 0.17 -3.67
CA GLY A 16 -16.34 0.02 -3.52
C GLY A 16 -17.07 -0.22 -4.86
N ASN A 17 -18.26 -0.81 -4.76
CA ASN A 17 -19.10 -1.10 -5.92
C ASN A 17 -19.51 0.19 -6.65
N GLY A 18 -19.34 0.19 -7.98
CA GLY A 18 -19.70 1.33 -8.83
C GLY A 18 -18.64 2.44 -8.89
N ALA A 19 -17.46 2.25 -8.27
CA ALA A 19 -16.36 3.21 -8.39
C ALA A 19 -15.78 3.32 -9.81
N ILE A 20 -16.01 2.30 -10.65
CA ILE A 20 -15.62 2.29 -12.07
C ILE A 20 -16.88 2.14 -12.90
N ASP A 21 -17.08 3.07 -13.83
CA ASP A 21 -18.20 3.04 -14.76
C ASP A 21 -18.12 1.83 -15.70
N ALA A 22 -19.29 1.39 -16.17
CA ALA A 22 -19.37 0.32 -17.17
C ALA A 22 -18.58 0.73 -18.43
N TYR A 23 -17.78 -0.21 -18.95
CA TYR A 23 -16.97 0.03 -20.14
C TYR A 23 -17.84 0.44 -21.33
N SER A 24 -17.57 1.62 -21.89
CA SER A 24 -18.34 2.22 -22.98
C SER A 24 -17.71 2.03 -24.37
N GLY A 25 -16.59 1.30 -24.45
CA GLY A 25 -15.85 1.06 -25.69
C GLY A 25 -14.48 1.73 -25.69
N TYR A 26 -13.70 1.44 -26.72
CA TYR A 26 -12.36 2.02 -26.89
C TYR A 26 -12.48 3.46 -27.37
N ASP A 27 -11.76 4.36 -26.70
CA ASP A 27 -11.59 5.75 -27.10
C ASP A 27 -10.12 6.02 -27.42
N SER A 28 -9.82 6.31 -28.69
CA SER A 28 -8.47 6.59 -29.16
C SER A 28 -7.90 7.93 -28.69
N THR A 29 -8.73 8.80 -28.09
CA THR A 29 -8.31 10.11 -27.58
C THR A 29 -7.82 10.06 -26.14
N VAL A 30 -8.09 8.96 -25.42
CA VAL A 30 -7.61 8.74 -24.05
C VAL A 30 -6.10 8.50 -24.05
N ASN A 31 -5.39 9.19 -23.15
CA ASN A 31 -3.99 8.90 -22.85
C ASN A 31 -3.91 7.85 -21.74
N PRO A 32 -3.46 6.61 -22.01
CA PRO A 32 -3.37 5.54 -21.01
C PRO A 32 -2.07 5.61 -20.18
N GLY A 33 -1.29 6.69 -20.29
CA GLY A 33 -0.07 6.89 -19.53
C GLY A 33 -0.34 6.86 -18.02
N ILE A 34 0.51 6.15 -17.28
CA ILE A 34 0.42 6.10 -15.82
C ILE A 34 0.83 7.45 -15.25
N ALA A 35 -0.06 8.07 -14.48
CA ALA A 35 0.23 9.32 -13.79
C ALA A 35 1.37 9.12 -12.77
N ASN A 36 2.31 10.07 -12.71
CA ASN A 36 3.45 9.99 -11.79
C ASN A 36 2.99 9.84 -10.33
N VAL A 37 1.97 10.60 -9.91
CA VAL A 37 1.39 10.51 -8.56
C VAL A 37 0.76 9.13 -8.28
N PHE A 38 0.20 8.46 -9.30
CA PHE A 38 -0.36 7.12 -9.15
C PHE A 38 0.74 6.09 -8.86
N SER A 39 1.78 6.03 -9.69
CA SER A 39 2.87 5.06 -9.52
C SER A 39 3.76 5.33 -8.31
N THR A 40 3.90 6.61 -7.95
CA THR A 40 4.90 7.04 -6.96
C THR A 40 4.30 7.23 -5.57
N ALA A 41 3.00 7.51 -5.46
CA ALA A 41 2.33 7.70 -4.17
C ALA A 41 1.06 6.85 -4.04
N ALA A 42 0.01 7.07 -4.84
CA ALA A 42 -1.32 6.52 -4.57
C ALA A 42 -1.35 4.98 -4.54
N TYR A 43 -0.75 4.32 -5.54
CA TYR A 43 -0.74 2.85 -5.60
C TYR A 43 0.26 2.19 -4.63
N ARG A 44 0.93 2.99 -3.78
CA ARG A 44 1.71 2.49 -2.63
C ARG A 44 0.87 2.26 -1.38
N LEU A 45 -0.44 2.50 -1.45
CA LEU A 45 -1.41 2.13 -0.41
C LEU A 45 -1.23 0.69 0.09
N GLY A 46 -0.82 -0.22 -0.81
CA GLY A 46 -0.60 -1.63 -0.47
C GLY A 46 0.48 -1.87 0.58
N HIS A 47 1.35 -0.89 0.88
CA HIS A 47 2.37 -1.04 1.91
C HIS A 47 1.81 -1.00 3.35
N SER A 48 0.68 -0.33 3.60
CA SER A 48 0.01 -0.38 4.90
C SER A 48 -0.75 -1.70 5.09
N LEU A 49 -1.23 -2.30 3.99
CA LEU A 49 -2.01 -3.55 3.98
C LEU A 49 -1.16 -4.80 4.31
N LEU A 50 0.17 -4.68 4.33
CA LEU A 50 1.08 -5.79 4.56
C LEU A 50 0.98 -6.33 5.99
N SER A 51 0.74 -7.63 6.12
CA SER A 51 0.82 -8.32 7.41
C SER A 51 2.26 -8.68 7.77
N PRO A 52 2.64 -8.68 9.06
CA PRO A 52 3.99 -9.06 9.50
C PRO A 52 4.26 -10.56 9.32
N THR A 53 3.23 -11.34 9.04
CA THR A 53 3.28 -12.80 8.90
C THR A 53 2.49 -13.23 7.68
N LEU A 54 3.06 -14.12 6.87
CA LEU A 54 2.39 -14.83 5.78
C LEU A 54 1.86 -16.17 6.32
N GLN A 55 0.53 -16.33 6.32
CA GLN A 55 -0.08 -17.59 6.73
C GLN A 55 0.16 -18.70 5.72
N ARG A 56 0.42 -19.92 6.21
CA ARG A 56 0.42 -21.15 5.42
C ARG A 56 -0.69 -22.06 5.93
N LEU A 57 -1.69 -22.33 5.09
CA LEU A 57 -2.86 -23.14 5.45
C LEU A 57 -2.98 -24.39 4.57
N ASN A 58 -3.38 -25.51 5.16
CA ASN A 58 -3.81 -26.69 4.44
C ASN A 58 -5.20 -26.49 3.84
N ALA A 59 -5.62 -27.40 2.95
CA ALA A 59 -6.95 -27.36 2.33
C ALA A 59 -8.12 -27.44 3.33
N ASP A 60 -7.88 -27.96 4.54
CA ASP A 60 -8.86 -28.02 5.63
C ASP A 60 -8.86 -26.77 6.54
N GLY A 61 -8.06 -25.75 6.20
CA GLY A 61 -7.94 -24.50 6.95
C GLY A 61 -7.02 -24.58 8.19
N THR A 62 -6.40 -25.72 8.46
CA THR A 62 -5.39 -25.83 9.53
C THR A 62 -4.05 -25.25 9.10
N THR A 63 -3.24 -24.78 10.05
CA THR A 63 -1.87 -24.33 9.76
C THR A 63 -1.04 -25.47 9.18
N ALA A 64 -0.32 -25.19 8.09
CA ALA A 64 0.59 -26.14 7.46
C ALA A 64 1.72 -26.56 8.42
N ALA A 65 2.28 -27.75 8.23
CA ALA A 65 3.28 -28.31 9.14
C ALA A 65 4.58 -27.49 9.17
N GLU A 66 4.87 -26.76 8.10
CA GLU A 66 6.00 -25.84 7.96
C GLU A 66 5.83 -24.54 8.76
N GLY A 67 4.64 -24.29 9.33
CA GLY A 67 4.33 -23.09 10.11
C GLY A 67 4.19 -21.83 9.26
N ASN A 68 3.90 -20.68 9.84
CA ASN A 68 3.81 -19.41 9.09
C ASN A 68 5.21 -18.80 8.83
N ILE A 69 5.30 -17.84 7.91
CA ILE A 69 6.56 -17.14 7.58
C ILE A 69 6.48 -15.69 8.06
N GLU A 70 7.45 -15.22 8.83
CA GLU A 70 7.59 -13.77 9.10
C GLU A 70 7.94 -13.03 7.80
N LEU A 71 7.28 -11.90 7.51
CA LEU A 71 7.43 -11.17 6.26
C LEU A 71 8.91 -10.81 5.99
N ARG A 72 9.64 -10.35 7.01
CA ARG A 72 11.08 -10.04 6.91
C ARG A 72 11.93 -11.20 6.41
N ASN A 73 11.54 -12.45 6.68
CA ASN A 73 12.27 -13.65 6.29
C ASN A 73 11.84 -14.19 4.91
N ALA A 74 10.74 -13.66 4.35
CA ALA A 74 10.22 -14.06 3.05
C ALA A 74 10.91 -13.34 1.87
N PHE A 75 11.46 -12.15 2.09
CA PHE A 75 12.08 -11.35 1.03
C PHE A 75 13.25 -12.09 0.37
N PHE A 76 13.17 -12.26 -0.95
CA PHE A 76 14.20 -12.91 -1.78
C PHE A 76 14.62 -14.30 -1.31
N ASN A 77 13.70 -15.06 -0.72
CA ASN A 77 13.94 -16.42 -0.25
C ASN A 77 13.20 -17.47 -1.12
N PRO A 78 13.64 -17.76 -2.35
CA PRO A 78 13.00 -18.74 -3.23
C PRO A 78 13.12 -20.18 -2.70
N SER A 79 14.00 -20.43 -1.72
CA SER A 79 14.19 -21.76 -1.15
C SER A 79 12.94 -22.25 -0.39
N GLU A 80 12.16 -21.33 0.20
CA GLU A 80 10.86 -21.64 0.81
C GLU A 80 9.92 -22.27 -0.22
N LEU A 81 9.74 -21.62 -1.38
CA LEU A 81 8.84 -22.11 -2.43
C LEU A 81 9.35 -23.42 -3.06
N ALA A 82 10.66 -23.57 -3.22
CA ALA A 82 11.24 -24.79 -3.76
C ALA A 82 11.03 -25.99 -2.82
N ALA A 83 10.98 -25.76 -1.50
CA ALA A 83 10.77 -26.80 -0.51
C ALA A 83 9.29 -27.13 -0.28
N THR A 84 8.40 -26.11 -0.25
CA THR A 84 7.02 -26.27 0.23
C THR A 84 5.96 -26.11 -0.87
N GLY A 85 6.34 -25.68 -2.08
CA GLY A 85 5.39 -25.28 -3.11
C GLY A 85 4.64 -23.99 -2.74
N ILE A 86 3.55 -23.69 -3.48
CA ILE A 86 2.78 -22.44 -3.35
C ILE A 86 1.41 -22.63 -2.70
N ASP A 87 0.88 -23.85 -2.68
CA ASP A 87 -0.53 -24.12 -2.38
C ASP A 87 -0.94 -23.58 -1.00
N SER A 88 -0.12 -23.83 0.02
CA SER A 88 -0.44 -23.39 1.38
C SER A 88 -0.36 -21.88 1.58
N LEU A 89 0.52 -21.20 0.84
CA LEU A 89 0.63 -19.73 0.82
C LEU A 89 -0.56 -19.11 0.08
N LEU A 90 -1.02 -19.71 -1.02
CA LEU A 90 -2.22 -19.23 -1.72
C LEU A 90 -3.47 -19.40 -0.83
N GLN A 91 -3.61 -20.52 -0.12
CA GLN A 91 -4.71 -20.72 0.83
C GLN A 91 -4.66 -19.72 1.98
N GLY A 92 -3.47 -19.50 2.55
CA GLY A 92 -3.26 -18.50 3.58
C GLY A 92 -3.56 -17.08 3.10
N GLY A 93 -3.06 -16.70 1.93
CA GLY A 93 -3.30 -15.38 1.33
C GLY A 93 -4.76 -15.11 0.99
N ALA A 94 -5.55 -16.14 0.68
CA ALA A 94 -6.98 -16.01 0.44
C ALA A 94 -7.80 -15.89 1.75
N ALA A 95 -7.32 -16.47 2.85
CA ALA A 95 -8.03 -16.49 4.13
C ALA A 95 -7.62 -15.37 5.09
N GLN A 96 -6.38 -14.89 4.97
CA GLN A 96 -5.81 -13.89 5.87
C GLN A 96 -6.36 -12.49 5.56
N LEU A 97 -6.87 -11.82 6.59
CA LEU A 97 -7.20 -10.40 6.49
C LEU A 97 -5.91 -9.57 6.36
N ALA A 98 -5.94 -8.62 5.44
CA ALA A 98 -4.91 -7.59 5.34
C ALA A 98 -4.89 -6.70 6.59
N GLN A 99 -3.78 -6.00 6.81
CA GLN A 99 -3.77 -4.88 7.76
C GLN A 99 -4.66 -3.74 7.24
N GLU A 100 -4.97 -2.79 8.13
CA GLU A 100 -5.80 -1.64 7.78
C GLU A 100 -5.11 -0.74 6.74
N LEU A 101 -5.92 -0.07 5.93
CA LEU A 101 -5.43 1.02 5.10
C LEU A 101 -5.36 2.28 5.95
N ASP A 102 -4.19 2.55 6.54
CA ASP A 102 -3.95 3.67 7.42
C ASP A 102 -2.51 4.22 7.26
N ASN A 103 -2.12 5.12 8.16
CA ASN A 103 -0.79 5.74 8.17
C ASN A 103 0.27 4.88 8.90
N GLN A 104 -0.04 3.63 9.24
CA GLN A 104 0.87 2.70 9.89
C GLN A 104 1.44 1.72 8.88
N ILE A 105 2.67 1.28 9.15
CA ILE A 105 3.37 0.27 8.35
C ILE A 105 4.06 -0.67 9.32
N VAL A 106 3.93 -1.98 9.08
CA VAL A 106 4.55 -3.02 9.90
C VAL A 106 6.07 -2.90 9.91
N ASP A 107 6.68 -3.23 11.05
CA ASP A 107 8.14 -3.12 11.26
C ASP A 107 8.95 -3.88 10.21
N ASP A 108 8.43 -5.00 9.70
CA ASP A 108 9.05 -5.84 8.69
C ASP A 108 9.41 -5.08 7.40
N VAL A 109 8.70 -3.99 7.09
CA VAL A 109 9.02 -3.09 5.96
C VAL A 109 9.36 -1.66 6.38
N ARG A 110 9.05 -1.23 7.61
CA ARG A 110 9.46 0.09 8.13
C ARG A 110 10.89 0.10 8.68
N ASN A 111 11.34 -0.99 9.30
CA ASN A 111 12.61 -1.06 10.02
C ASN A 111 13.57 -2.13 9.46
N PHE A 112 13.06 -3.04 8.63
CA PHE A 112 13.81 -4.21 8.15
C PHE A 112 13.73 -4.42 6.63
N LEU A 113 13.24 -3.45 5.85
CA LEU A 113 13.04 -3.64 4.41
C LEU A 113 14.39 -3.93 3.73
N PHE A 114 14.55 -5.16 3.24
CA PHE A 114 15.76 -5.65 2.56
C PHE A 114 17.04 -5.58 3.43
N GLY A 115 17.46 -6.75 3.89
CA GLY A 115 18.74 -6.97 4.54
C GLY A 115 18.78 -8.35 5.20
N PRO A 116 19.95 -8.99 5.33
CA PRO A 116 20.07 -10.14 6.22
C PRO A 116 19.67 -9.75 7.65
N PRO A 117 19.08 -10.67 8.45
CA PRO A 117 18.79 -10.42 9.86
C PRO A 117 20.00 -9.78 10.58
N GLY A 118 19.79 -8.62 11.20
CA GLY A 118 20.82 -7.90 11.95
C GLY A 118 21.79 -7.02 11.15
N SER A 119 21.63 -6.89 9.83
CA SER A 119 22.51 -6.06 8.98
C SER A 119 22.04 -4.60 8.77
N GLY A 120 20.96 -4.19 9.42
CA GLY A 120 20.26 -2.93 9.12
C GLY A 120 19.41 -3.06 7.84
N GLY A 121 18.14 -2.69 7.91
CA GLY A 121 17.24 -2.65 6.76
C GLY A 121 17.01 -1.21 6.29
N PHE A 122 16.37 -1.07 5.13
CA PHE A 122 15.77 0.18 4.71
C PHE A 122 14.44 0.42 5.44
N ASP A 123 14.01 1.67 5.39
CA ASP A 123 12.67 2.09 5.80
C ASP A 123 11.82 2.38 4.56
N LEU A 124 10.81 1.54 4.30
CA LEU A 124 9.93 1.68 3.16
C LEU A 124 9.12 2.99 3.20
N ALA A 125 8.70 3.44 4.38
CA ALA A 125 7.98 4.70 4.51
C ALA A 125 8.89 5.87 4.12
N SER A 126 10.11 5.89 4.65
CA SER A 126 11.12 6.88 4.27
C SER A 126 11.43 6.84 2.77
N LEU A 127 11.49 5.65 2.15
CA LEU A 127 11.68 5.51 0.71
C LEU A 127 10.49 6.02 -0.12
N ASN A 128 9.25 5.85 0.36
CA ASN A 128 8.06 6.39 -0.32
C ASN A 128 8.11 7.92 -0.33
N ILE A 129 8.36 8.54 0.82
CA ILE A 129 8.49 9.99 0.96
C ILE A 129 9.62 10.51 0.07
N GLN A 130 10.81 9.93 0.19
CA GLN A 130 11.96 10.38 -0.61
C GLN A 130 11.75 10.18 -2.12
N ARG A 131 11.05 9.12 -2.54
CA ARG A 131 10.72 8.94 -3.96
C ARG A 131 9.72 9.97 -4.45
N GLY A 132 8.72 10.33 -3.65
CA GLY A 132 7.79 11.41 -3.96
C GLY A 132 8.52 12.73 -4.22
N ARG A 133 9.45 13.07 -3.33
CA ARG A 133 10.29 14.28 -3.44
C ARG A 133 11.23 14.24 -4.64
N ASP A 134 11.90 13.12 -4.88
CA ASP A 134 12.77 12.87 -6.05
C ASP A 134 12.01 13.06 -7.37
N HIS A 135 10.76 12.59 -7.42
CA HIS A 135 9.89 12.70 -8.58
C HIS A 135 9.20 14.06 -8.73
N GLY A 136 9.43 15.00 -7.80
CA GLY A 136 8.80 16.31 -7.79
C GLY A 136 7.28 16.23 -7.73
N LEU A 137 6.73 15.29 -6.95
CA LEU A 137 5.29 15.25 -6.72
C LEU A 137 4.83 16.55 -6.04
N ALA A 138 3.63 17.00 -6.41
CA ALA A 138 2.97 18.10 -5.72
C ALA A 138 2.68 17.72 -4.26
N ASP A 139 2.50 18.72 -3.40
CA ASP A 139 2.04 18.51 -2.04
C ASP A 139 0.60 17.96 -2.02
N TYR A 140 0.15 17.53 -0.84
CA TYR A 140 -1.18 16.96 -0.64
C TYR A 140 -2.30 17.91 -1.09
N ASN A 141 -2.21 19.20 -0.76
CA ASN A 141 -3.26 20.17 -1.08
C ASN A 141 -3.32 20.50 -2.57
N GLN A 142 -2.18 20.71 -3.21
CA GLN A 142 -2.12 20.92 -4.64
C GLN A 142 -2.60 19.67 -5.39
N THR A 143 -2.23 18.46 -4.94
CA THR A 143 -2.76 17.21 -5.51
C THR A 143 -4.28 17.15 -5.38
N ARG A 144 -4.86 17.49 -4.22
CA ARG A 144 -6.32 17.55 -4.05
C ARG A 144 -6.97 18.48 -5.07
N VAL A 145 -6.43 19.69 -5.24
CA VAL A 145 -6.93 20.67 -6.21
C VAL A 145 -6.84 20.15 -7.64
N ASP A 146 -5.73 19.52 -8.02
CA ASP A 146 -5.52 18.94 -9.36
C ASP A 146 -6.55 17.84 -9.68
N TYR A 147 -7.04 17.13 -8.66
CA TYR A 147 -8.10 16.11 -8.78
C TYR A 147 -9.51 16.65 -8.47
N GLY A 148 -9.68 17.97 -8.37
CA GLY A 148 -11.00 18.60 -8.18
C GLY A 148 -11.58 18.52 -6.77
N LEU A 149 -10.75 18.19 -5.77
CA LEU A 149 -11.09 18.19 -4.36
C LEU A 149 -10.77 19.54 -3.72
N ALA A 150 -11.49 19.91 -2.66
CA ALA A 150 -11.17 21.11 -1.89
C ALA A 150 -9.85 20.90 -1.11
N PRO A 151 -8.93 21.88 -1.09
CA PRO A 151 -7.76 21.81 -0.21
C PRO A 151 -8.21 21.81 1.25
N VAL A 152 -7.46 21.11 2.10
CA VAL A 152 -7.69 21.14 3.55
C VAL A 152 -7.09 22.42 4.14
N THR A 153 -7.72 22.96 5.18
CA THR A 153 -7.26 24.19 5.83
C THR A 153 -6.70 23.98 7.24
N SER A 154 -6.81 22.75 7.75
CA SER A 154 -6.35 22.35 9.08
C SER A 154 -5.98 20.87 9.10
N PHE A 155 -5.12 20.47 10.05
CA PHE A 155 -4.68 19.07 10.16
C PHE A 155 -5.83 18.14 10.58
N GLU A 156 -6.81 18.69 11.30
CA GLU A 156 -8.02 18.02 11.76
C GLU A 156 -8.97 17.63 10.61
N GLU A 157 -8.83 18.27 9.44
CA GLU A 157 -9.56 17.87 8.22
C GLU A 157 -8.95 16.63 7.55
N ILE A 158 -7.71 16.26 7.90
CA ILE A 158 -7.02 15.07 7.38
C ILE A 158 -7.38 13.84 8.21
N SER A 159 -7.45 13.97 9.53
CA SER A 159 -7.78 12.85 10.42
C SER A 159 -8.56 13.31 11.65
N SER A 160 -9.53 12.50 12.07
CA SER A 160 -10.23 12.65 13.34
C SER A 160 -9.45 12.08 14.53
N ASN A 161 -8.35 11.36 14.29
CA ASN A 161 -7.49 10.81 15.34
C ASN A 161 -6.54 11.89 15.87
N PRO A 162 -6.66 12.31 17.16
CA PRO A 162 -5.84 13.38 17.72
C PRO A 162 -4.34 13.04 17.73
N ASP A 163 -3.97 11.77 17.85
CA ASP A 163 -2.56 11.36 17.85
C ASP A 163 -1.95 11.52 16.44
N VAL A 164 -2.72 11.25 15.39
CA VAL A 164 -2.29 11.47 14.00
C VAL A 164 -2.16 12.96 13.71
N VAL A 165 -3.14 13.76 14.14
CA VAL A 165 -3.10 15.22 14.00
C VAL A 165 -1.88 15.80 14.71
N ALA A 166 -1.64 15.39 15.97
CA ALA A 166 -0.47 15.84 16.73
C ALA A 166 0.84 15.40 16.09
N ALA A 167 0.91 14.18 15.55
CA ALA A 167 2.07 13.69 14.83
C ALA A 167 2.33 14.55 13.58
N LEU A 168 1.33 14.82 12.74
CA LEU A 168 1.48 15.67 11.56
C LEU A 168 1.93 17.09 11.91
N GLN A 169 1.32 17.71 12.93
CA GLN A 169 1.69 19.03 13.43
C GLN A 169 3.13 19.09 13.97
N SER A 170 3.68 17.97 14.44
CA SER A 170 5.06 17.90 14.93
C SER A 170 6.11 17.90 13.82
N VAL A 171 5.72 17.55 12.58
CA VAL A 171 6.64 17.41 11.43
C VAL A 171 6.40 18.45 10.33
N TYR A 172 5.18 18.90 10.13
CA TYR A 172 4.80 19.88 9.10
C TYR A 172 4.37 21.20 9.72
N SER A 173 4.87 22.33 9.20
CA SER A 173 4.50 23.65 9.71
C SER A 173 3.18 24.15 9.14
N SER A 174 2.78 23.62 7.98
CA SER A 174 1.52 23.91 7.30
C SER A 174 0.96 22.65 6.64
N VAL A 175 -0.36 22.61 6.44
CA VAL A 175 -1.04 21.59 5.63
C VAL A 175 -0.61 21.64 4.16
N ASP A 176 -0.11 22.78 3.69
CA ASP A 176 0.40 22.98 2.32
C ASP A 176 1.81 22.40 2.11
N GLU A 177 2.44 21.83 3.15
CA GLU A 177 3.77 21.22 3.08
C GLU A 177 3.73 19.68 3.12
N ILE A 178 2.55 19.10 3.28
CA ILE A 178 2.39 17.65 3.50
C ILE A 178 2.75 16.90 2.21
N ASP A 179 3.69 15.97 2.32
CA ASP A 179 4.00 15.04 1.23
C ASP A 179 2.74 14.26 0.85
N VAL A 180 2.41 14.18 -0.44
CA VAL A 180 1.15 13.59 -0.90
C VAL A 180 0.91 12.16 -0.39
N TRP A 181 1.96 11.33 -0.29
CA TRP A 181 1.84 9.96 0.24
C TRP A 181 1.51 9.92 1.74
N VAL A 182 1.87 10.94 2.51
CA VAL A 182 1.59 11.03 3.95
C VAL A 182 0.18 11.57 4.21
N GLY A 183 -0.32 12.45 3.35
CA GLY A 183 -1.65 13.04 3.49
C GLY A 183 -2.81 12.18 2.95
N MET A 184 -2.51 11.21 2.08
CA MET A 184 -3.48 10.21 1.60
C MET A 184 -3.72 9.12 2.63
#